data_AF-A0A4Y4B798-F1
#
_entry.id   AF-A0A4Y4B798-F1
#
_cell.length_a   1.000
_cell.length_b   1.000
_cell.length_c   1.000
_cell.angle_alpha   90.00
_cell.angle_beta   90.00
_cell.angle_gamma   90.00
#
_symmetry.space_group_name_H-M   'P 1'
#
loop_
_entity.id
_entity.type
_entity.pdbx_description
1 polymer ?
#
loop_
_entity_poly.entity_id
_entity_poly.type
_entity_poly.pdbx_seq_one_letter_code
_entity_poly.pdbx_strand_id
1 'polypeptide(L)'
;MLEASDIQSLDDLDGKTVAVKTGTQGQTFADENKDEYGFRVTPYQDTTDMVDAVKAGQAVGYFEDFPVLAYGIQQGSGFRLIGQPELGGEYGFAVNKGQHPELIEKFNAGLSNLKASGEYDKIVDTYLSGGEKSTQPTDIISVAVQYWPALMEGLWLTILATIVAIVAAFILGLVFGFGRVSKFAPFRWIATAYVYVFRGTPILIQAFFVFFAIPQLFPGLTFNPFVAGAITLSLNTGAYMTEIIRGGIQAVDPGQNEASRSLGLGHWKTMQKVVLPQAFRIMIPSFVNQGIITLKDTSLISVIGLAELTFVSRQIIASTYLSAQVLTIVAIIYFVVITLLTLLANRLERTFNA
;
A
#
# COMPACT_ATOMS: atom_id res chain seq x y z
N MET A 1 1.15 28.17 4.68
CA MET A 1 0.38 28.15 5.95
C MET A 1 -0.42 29.43 6.08
N LEU A 2 -1.60 29.35 6.71
CA LEU A 2 -2.61 30.41 6.91
C LEU A 2 -2.07 31.83 7.12
N GLU A 3 -0.99 32.02 7.88
CA GLU A 3 -0.51 33.35 8.29
C GLU A 3 0.70 33.88 7.49
N ALA A 4 1.26 33.10 6.56
CA ALA A 4 2.51 33.45 5.87
C ALA A 4 2.43 33.45 4.34
N SER A 5 1.25 33.24 3.75
CA SER A 5 1.09 33.22 2.30
C SER A 5 0.54 34.54 1.78
N ASP A 6 1.31 35.19 0.90
CA ASP A 6 0.94 36.42 0.20
C ASP A 6 -0.10 36.21 -0.91
N ILE A 7 -0.47 34.96 -1.22
CA ILE A 7 -1.40 34.60 -2.31
C ILE A 7 -2.84 34.92 -1.88
N GLN A 8 -3.50 35.83 -2.60
CA GLN A 8 -4.87 36.29 -2.34
C GLN A 8 -5.84 36.01 -3.49
N SER A 9 -5.33 35.83 -4.72
CA SER A 9 -6.13 35.44 -5.89
C SER A 9 -5.38 34.42 -6.75
N LEU A 10 -6.02 33.98 -7.84
CA LEU A 10 -5.39 33.13 -8.85
C LEU A 10 -4.28 33.87 -9.60
N ASP A 11 -4.34 35.19 -9.73
CA ASP A 11 -3.32 36.01 -10.39
C ASP A 11 -1.96 35.96 -9.67
N ASP A 12 -1.96 35.70 -8.36
CA ASP A 12 -0.74 35.55 -7.56
C ASP A 12 -0.01 34.22 -7.80
N LEU A 13 -0.56 33.35 -8.65
CA LEU A 13 0.01 32.03 -8.97
C LEU A 13 1.02 32.08 -10.13
N ASP A 14 1.25 33.23 -10.76
CA ASP A 14 2.19 33.35 -11.88
C ASP A 14 3.60 32.83 -11.53
N GLY A 15 4.09 31.91 -12.37
CA GLY A 15 5.36 31.22 -12.21
C GLY A 15 5.42 30.22 -11.04
N LYS A 16 4.35 30.06 -10.25
CA LYS A 16 4.25 29.14 -9.11
C LYS A 16 3.82 27.74 -9.54
N THR A 17 3.83 26.81 -8.59
CA THR A 17 3.37 25.43 -8.78
C THR A 17 2.18 25.14 -7.88
N VAL A 18 1.13 24.57 -8.44
CA VAL A 18 -0.07 24.12 -7.75
C VAL A 18 -0.15 22.59 -7.79
N ALA A 19 -0.53 21.99 -6.67
CA ALA A 19 -0.72 20.55 -6.57
C ALA A 19 -2.17 20.18 -6.95
N VAL A 20 -2.35 19.11 -7.69
CA VAL A 20 -3.68 18.59 -8.05
C VAL A 20 -3.75 17.09 -7.86
N LYS A 21 -4.95 16.58 -7.60
CA LYS A 21 -5.20 15.15 -7.55
C LYS A 21 -5.55 14.63 -8.94
N THR A 22 -4.91 13.54 -9.33
CA THR A 22 -5.07 12.97 -10.67
C THR A 22 -6.51 12.52 -10.89
N GLY A 23 -7.09 12.91 -12.03
CA GLY A 23 -8.43 12.49 -12.45
C GLY A 23 -9.60 13.18 -11.73
N THR A 24 -9.37 14.32 -11.06
CA THR A 24 -10.42 15.09 -10.40
C THR A 24 -10.82 16.35 -11.16
N GLN A 25 -11.96 16.94 -10.79
CA GLN A 25 -12.38 18.25 -11.29
C GLN A 25 -11.36 19.34 -10.93
N GLY A 26 -10.71 19.25 -9.77
CA GLY A 26 -9.61 20.15 -9.40
C GLY A 26 -8.45 20.10 -10.39
N GLN A 27 -8.11 18.92 -10.93
CA GLN A 27 -7.13 18.83 -12.02
C GLN A 27 -7.64 19.48 -13.30
N THR A 28 -8.87 19.17 -13.72
CA THR A 28 -9.47 19.76 -14.93
C THR A 28 -9.45 21.29 -14.87
N PHE A 29 -9.93 21.86 -13.77
CA PHE A 29 -9.90 23.30 -13.54
C PHE A 29 -8.48 23.85 -13.64
N ALA A 30 -7.51 23.23 -12.97
CA ALA A 30 -6.13 23.69 -13.00
C ALA A 30 -5.53 23.62 -14.42
N ASP A 31 -5.82 22.56 -15.17
CA ASP A 31 -5.32 22.37 -16.53
C ASP A 31 -5.94 23.37 -17.53
N GLU A 32 -7.19 23.78 -17.32
CA GLU A 32 -7.87 24.81 -18.14
C GLU A 32 -7.40 26.23 -17.83
N ASN A 33 -6.99 26.50 -16.58
CA ASN A 33 -6.69 27.86 -16.11
C ASN A 33 -5.18 28.16 -15.98
N LYS A 34 -4.30 27.15 -16.05
CA LYS A 34 -2.85 27.32 -15.86
C LYS A 34 -2.19 28.30 -16.82
N ASP A 35 -2.67 28.36 -18.08
CA ASP A 35 -2.10 29.24 -19.10
C ASP A 35 -2.57 30.70 -18.90
N GLU A 36 -3.79 30.90 -18.40
CA GLU A 36 -4.34 32.22 -18.07
C GLU A 36 -3.62 32.85 -16.88
N TYR A 37 -3.38 32.07 -15.82
CA TYR A 37 -2.78 32.56 -14.57
C TYR A 37 -1.28 32.21 -14.41
N GLY A 38 -0.64 31.66 -15.44
CA GLY A 38 0.81 31.46 -15.50
C GLY A 38 1.41 30.42 -14.53
N PHE A 39 0.62 29.53 -13.95
CA PHE A 39 1.09 28.53 -12.98
C PHE A 39 1.42 27.17 -13.59
N ARG A 40 2.16 26.33 -12.85
CA ARG A 40 2.46 24.94 -13.21
C ARG A 40 1.61 23.98 -12.39
N VAL A 41 1.23 22.87 -12.98
CA VAL A 41 0.43 21.82 -12.33
C VAL A 41 1.30 20.60 -12.04
N THR A 42 1.29 20.15 -10.78
CA THR A 42 1.93 18.89 -10.37
C THR A 42 0.87 17.90 -9.90
N PRO A 43 0.70 16.76 -10.59
CA PRO A 43 -0.31 15.77 -10.22
C PRO A 43 0.17 14.83 -9.11
N TYR A 44 -0.73 14.49 -8.20
CA TYR A 44 -0.57 13.51 -7.12
C TYR A 44 -1.66 12.44 -7.23
N GLN A 45 -1.41 11.25 -6.68
CA GLN A 45 -2.36 10.14 -6.78
C GLN A 45 -3.51 10.26 -5.77
N ASP A 46 -3.26 10.89 -4.62
CA ASP A 46 -4.25 11.07 -3.56
C ASP A 46 -4.14 12.43 -2.88
N THR A 47 -5.22 12.78 -2.16
CA THR A 47 -5.37 14.07 -1.49
C THR A 47 -4.34 14.26 -0.38
N THR A 48 -3.92 13.19 0.30
CA THR A 48 -2.93 13.27 1.38
C THR A 48 -1.57 13.73 0.84
N ASP A 49 -1.08 13.07 -0.21
CA ASP A 49 0.21 13.41 -0.83
C ASP A 49 0.17 14.82 -1.46
N MET A 50 -0.96 15.19 -2.08
CA MET A 50 -1.19 16.53 -2.62
C MET A 50 -1.09 17.62 -1.52
N VAL A 51 -1.77 17.40 -0.40
CA VAL A 51 -1.77 18.35 0.72
C VAL A 51 -0.38 18.44 1.35
N ASP A 52 0.30 17.31 1.54
CA ASP A 52 1.65 17.27 2.10
C ASP A 52 2.67 17.97 1.22
N ALA A 53 2.55 17.87 -0.11
CA ALA A 53 3.40 18.61 -1.03
C ALA A 53 3.27 20.13 -0.83
N VAL A 54 2.05 20.62 -0.56
CA VAL A 54 1.83 22.04 -0.25
C VAL A 54 2.41 22.40 1.11
N LYS A 55 2.22 21.55 2.14
CA LYS A 55 2.82 21.77 3.47
C LYS A 55 4.36 21.78 3.41
N ALA A 56 4.95 20.96 2.55
CA ALA A 56 6.39 20.87 2.34
C ALA A 56 6.95 22.00 1.46
N GLY A 57 6.10 22.89 0.91
CA GLY A 57 6.51 23.99 0.04
C GLY A 57 6.90 23.56 -1.38
N GLN A 58 6.56 22.34 -1.80
CA GLN A 58 6.74 21.87 -3.18
C GLN A 58 5.69 22.46 -4.14
N ALA A 59 4.55 22.87 -3.59
CA ALA A 59 3.51 23.64 -4.26
C ALA A 59 3.00 24.75 -3.32
N VAL A 60 2.39 25.79 -3.89
CA VAL A 60 1.91 26.96 -3.12
C VAL A 60 0.43 26.84 -2.72
N GLY A 61 -0.30 25.95 -3.38
CA GLY A 61 -1.72 25.70 -3.15
C GLY A 61 -2.16 24.41 -3.85
N TYR A 62 -3.43 24.06 -3.69
CA TYR A 62 -4.05 22.92 -4.35
C TYR A 62 -5.53 23.17 -4.61
N PHE A 63 -6.09 22.48 -5.60
CA PHE A 63 -7.51 22.51 -5.93
C PHE A 63 -8.18 21.20 -5.50
N GLU A 64 -9.33 21.30 -4.82
CA GLU A 64 -10.11 20.15 -4.34
C GLU A 64 -11.57 20.55 -4.10
N ASP A 65 -12.45 19.57 -3.97
CA ASP A 65 -13.87 19.80 -3.68
C ASP A 65 -14.08 20.61 -2.38
N PHE A 66 -15.03 21.55 -2.42
CA PHE A 66 -15.31 22.45 -1.29
C PHE A 66 -15.57 21.72 0.05
N PRO A 67 -16.37 20.64 0.12
CA PRO A 67 -16.56 19.89 1.37
C PRO A 67 -15.25 19.35 1.96
N VAL A 68 -14.32 18.89 1.12
CA VAL A 68 -13.02 18.36 1.55
C VAL A 68 -12.14 19.49 2.09
N LEU A 69 -12.11 20.62 1.38
CA LEU A 69 -11.40 21.82 1.81
C LEU A 69 -11.94 22.36 3.14
N ALA A 70 -13.26 22.51 3.26
CA ALA A 70 -13.93 22.98 4.46
C ALA A 70 -13.63 22.07 5.66
N TYR A 71 -13.78 20.76 5.48
CA TYR A 71 -13.42 19.78 6.51
C TYR A 71 -11.94 19.89 6.89
N GLY A 72 -11.02 19.96 5.92
CA GLY A 72 -9.60 20.07 6.19
C GLY A 72 -9.23 21.33 6.96
N ILE A 73 -9.83 22.47 6.63
CA ILE A 73 -9.63 23.72 7.36
C ILE A 73 -10.11 23.59 8.81
N GLN A 74 -11.28 22.95 9.03
CA GLN A 74 -11.80 22.68 10.37
C GLN A 74 -10.87 21.77 11.18
N GLN A 75 -10.26 20.76 10.54
CA GLN A 75 -9.30 19.85 11.17
C GLN A 75 -7.90 20.44 11.34
N GLY A 76 -7.69 21.72 10.99
CA GLY A 76 -6.39 22.37 11.19
C GLY A 76 -5.36 21.98 10.13
N SER A 77 -5.78 21.74 8.89
CA SER A 77 -4.88 21.50 7.75
C SER A 77 -3.83 22.60 7.56
N GLY A 78 -4.07 23.81 8.07
CA GLY A 78 -3.14 24.94 7.98
C GLY A 78 -3.31 25.80 6.73
N PHE A 79 -4.42 25.61 6.00
CA PHE A 79 -4.77 26.33 4.77
C PHE A 79 -6.00 27.22 4.93
N ARG A 80 -6.23 28.10 3.96
CA ARG A 80 -7.46 28.90 3.78
C ARG A 80 -7.97 28.74 2.37
N LEU A 81 -9.26 29.03 2.19
CA LEU A 81 -9.86 29.18 0.87
C LEU A 81 -9.42 30.52 0.25
N ILE A 82 -9.28 30.51 -1.07
CA ILE A 82 -9.01 31.68 -1.91
C ILE A 82 -10.09 31.72 -2.99
N GLY A 83 -10.67 32.90 -3.22
CA GLY A 83 -11.76 33.09 -4.18
C GLY A 83 -13.09 32.49 -3.71
N GLN A 84 -14.08 32.51 -4.61
CA GLN A 84 -15.33 31.78 -4.42
C GLN A 84 -15.19 30.35 -4.97
N PRO A 85 -15.86 29.36 -4.36
CA PRO A 85 -15.89 28.02 -4.92
C PRO A 85 -16.48 28.05 -6.34
N GLU A 86 -15.78 27.46 -7.28
CA GLU A 86 -16.31 27.25 -8.63
C GLU A 86 -17.47 26.25 -8.59
N LEU A 87 -18.47 26.48 -9.45
CA LEU A 87 -19.55 25.53 -9.66
C LEU A 87 -18.98 24.32 -10.38
N GLY A 88 -18.74 23.25 -9.62
CA GLY A 88 -18.29 21.96 -10.15
C GLY A 88 -19.34 21.26 -11.01
N GLY A 89 -18.95 20.12 -11.59
CA GLY A 89 -19.83 19.28 -12.39
C GLY A 89 -21.09 18.81 -11.64
N GLU A 90 -22.18 18.60 -12.37
CA GLU A 90 -23.44 18.11 -11.80
C GLU A 90 -23.34 16.62 -11.42
N TYR A 91 -23.80 16.28 -10.21
CA TYR A 91 -23.97 14.90 -9.78
C TYR A 91 -25.37 14.40 -10.13
N GLY A 92 -25.48 13.17 -10.64
CA GLY A 92 -26.73 12.58 -11.10
C GLY A 92 -27.06 11.25 -10.42
N PHE A 93 -28.35 10.98 -10.27
CA PHE A 93 -28.88 9.66 -9.92
C PHE A 93 -29.19 8.89 -11.22
N ALA A 94 -28.60 7.70 -11.40
CA ALA A 94 -28.75 6.90 -12.61
C ALA A 94 -29.59 5.63 -12.37
N VAL A 95 -30.40 5.28 -13.36
CA VAL A 95 -31.14 4.00 -13.41
C VAL A 95 -30.88 3.31 -14.74
N ASN A 96 -31.08 1.99 -14.78
CA ASN A 96 -30.96 1.23 -16.02
C ASN A 96 -31.95 1.74 -17.06
N LYS A 97 -31.50 1.90 -18.30
CA LYS A 97 -32.34 2.39 -19.40
C LYS A 97 -33.57 1.50 -19.58
N GLY A 98 -34.74 2.12 -19.51
CA GLY A 98 -36.04 1.43 -19.65
C GLY A 98 -36.51 0.71 -18.39
N GLN A 99 -35.77 0.79 -17.28
CA GLN A 99 -36.20 0.25 -15.99
C GLN A 99 -36.43 1.37 -14.98
N HIS A 100 -37.53 1.26 -14.24
CA HIS A 100 -37.89 2.15 -13.15
C HIS A 100 -37.83 3.67 -13.48
N PRO A 101 -38.40 4.15 -14.60
CA PRO A 101 -38.42 5.57 -14.92
C PRO A 101 -39.06 6.42 -13.81
N GLU A 102 -40.00 5.84 -13.06
CA GLU A 102 -40.64 6.47 -11.90
C GLU A 102 -39.65 6.82 -10.77
N LEU A 103 -38.51 6.14 -10.66
CA LEU A 103 -37.49 6.48 -9.66
C LEU A 103 -36.78 7.79 -9.99
N ILE A 104 -36.56 8.08 -11.28
CA ILE A 104 -35.98 9.37 -11.70
C ILE A 104 -36.93 10.50 -11.31
N GLU A 105 -38.21 10.36 -11.63
CA GLU A 105 -39.23 11.36 -11.30
C GLU A 105 -39.35 11.57 -9.79
N LYS A 106 -39.43 10.49 -9.01
CA LYS A 106 -39.50 10.56 -7.54
C LYS A 106 -38.25 11.17 -6.93
N PHE A 107 -37.06 10.82 -7.44
CA PHE A 107 -35.80 11.38 -6.96
C PHE A 107 -35.75 12.89 -7.22
N ASN A 108 -36.04 13.33 -8.44
CA ASN A 108 -36.03 14.74 -8.80
C ASN A 108 -37.08 15.55 -8.02
N ALA A 109 -38.29 15.00 -7.85
CA ALA A 109 -39.32 15.61 -7.02
C ALA A 109 -38.87 15.72 -5.54
N GLY A 110 -38.28 14.65 -4.99
CA GLY A 110 -37.75 14.64 -3.63
C GLY A 110 -36.63 15.65 -3.42
N LEU A 111 -35.69 15.74 -4.35
CA LEU A 111 -34.59 16.72 -4.31
C LEU A 111 -35.12 18.15 -4.41
N SER A 112 -36.08 18.40 -5.31
CA SER A 112 -36.72 19.71 -5.43
C SER A 112 -37.45 20.09 -4.14
N ASN A 113 -38.15 19.14 -3.50
CA ASN A 113 -38.84 19.38 -2.23
C ASN A 113 -37.85 19.67 -1.10
N LEU A 114 -36.73 18.95 -1.02
CA LEU A 114 -35.66 19.19 -0.03
C LEU A 114 -35.03 20.58 -0.17
N LYS A 115 -34.79 21.02 -1.41
CA LYS A 115 -34.28 22.37 -1.70
C LYS A 115 -35.31 23.43 -1.35
N ALA A 116 -36.56 23.25 -1.78
CA ALA A 116 -37.64 24.21 -1.51
C ALA A 116 -37.99 24.33 -0.02
N SER A 117 -37.84 23.26 0.77
CA SER A 117 -38.09 23.27 2.21
C SER A 117 -36.93 23.86 3.03
N GLY A 118 -35.77 24.11 2.42
CA GLY A 118 -34.55 24.51 3.13
C GLY A 118 -33.88 23.38 3.92
N GLU A 119 -34.43 22.15 3.89
CA GLU A 119 -33.83 21.01 4.61
C GLU A 119 -32.51 20.60 3.95
N TYR A 120 -32.37 20.79 2.63
CA TYR A 120 -31.10 20.60 1.93
C TYR A 120 -30.00 21.48 2.53
N ASP A 121 -30.25 22.80 2.64
CA ASP A 121 -29.28 23.75 3.18
C ASP A 121 -28.95 23.44 4.63
N LYS A 122 -29.95 23.05 5.43
CA LYS A 122 -29.75 22.61 6.82
C LYS A 122 -28.86 21.37 6.92
N ILE A 123 -29.01 20.38 6.03
CA ILE A 123 -28.12 19.21 5.97
C ILE A 123 -26.70 19.66 5.62
N VAL A 124 -26.56 20.47 4.57
CA VAL A 124 -25.26 21.01 4.15
C VAL A 124 -24.58 21.76 5.30
N ASP A 125 -25.29 22.67 5.96
CA ASP A 125 -24.79 23.42 7.11
C ASP A 125 -24.43 22.49 8.27
N THR A 126 -25.24 21.49 8.59
CA THR A 126 -24.95 20.55 9.68
C THR A 126 -23.58 19.87 9.50
N TYR A 127 -23.18 19.58 8.26
CA TYR A 127 -21.91 18.91 7.97
C TYR A 127 -20.77 19.85 7.56
N LEU A 128 -21.05 21.03 7.01
CA LEU A 128 -20.06 21.95 6.45
C LEU A 128 -19.95 23.29 7.20
N SER A 129 -20.96 23.70 7.95
CA SER A 129 -20.91 24.93 8.75
C SER A 129 -20.10 24.69 10.02
N GLY A 130 -18.78 24.93 9.90
CA GLY A 130 -17.84 25.18 11.01
C GLY A 130 -18.18 24.60 12.38
N GLY A 131 -18.53 23.31 12.46
CA GLY A 131 -18.86 22.64 13.71
C GLY A 131 -17.70 22.76 14.70
N GLU A 132 -17.94 22.47 15.98
CA GLU A 132 -16.89 22.54 17.01
C GLU A 132 -15.58 21.96 16.46
N LYS A 133 -14.52 22.77 16.50
CA LYS A 133 -13.18 22.29 16.18
C LYS A 133 -12.94 21.11 17.11
N SER A 134 -13.02 19.91 16.55
CA SER A 134 -11.94 18.94 16.66
C SER A 134 -10.80 19.40 17.56
N THR A 135 -10.80 19.16 18.87
CA THR A 135 -9.56 19.29 19.65
C THR A 135 -8.66 18.13 19.21
N GLN A 136 -8.17 18.22 17.98
CA GLN A 136 -7.34 17.19 17.38
C GLN A 136 -6.03 17.15 18.16
N PRO A 137 -5.53 15.96 18.48
CA PRO A 137 -4.23 15.84 19.08
C PRO A 137 -3.19 16.41 18.13
N THR A 138 -2.34 17.31 18.60
CA THR A 138 -1.35 17.99 17.74
C THR A 138 0.06 17.41 17.90
N ASP A 139 0.33 16.80 19.06
CA ASP A 139 1.60 16.17 19.38
C ASP A 139 1.61 14.67 19.09
N ILE A 140 2.81 14.12 18.92
CA ILE A 140 3.01 12.72 18.55
C ILE A 140 2.42 11.75 19.58
N ILE A 141 2.48 12.08 20.88
CA ILE A 141 2.06 11.17 21.95
C ILE A 141 0.54 11.07 21.98
N SER A 142 -0.15 12.20 21.93
CA SER A 142 -1.61 12.23 21.94
C SER A 142 -2.20 11.61 20.68
N VAL A 143 -1.60 11.84 19.50
CA VAL A 143 -1.95 11.14 18.25
C VAL A 143 -1.74 9.63 18.40
N ALA A 144 -0.60 9.20 18.95
CA ALA A 144 -0.31 7.78 19.15
C ALA A 144 -1.35 7.12 20.06
N VAL A 145 -1.70 7.74 21.19
CA VAL A 145 -2.69 7.20 22.14
C VAL A 145 -4.07 7.08 21.50
N GLN A 146 -4.52 8.11 20.78
CA GLN A 146 -5.85 8.10 20.15
C GLN A 146 -5.96 7.01 19.07
N TYR A 147 -4.94 6.88 18.22
CA TYR A 147 -4.98 5.99 17.07
C TYR A 147 -4.31 4.63 17.29
N TRP A 148 -3.82 4.36 18.50
CA TRP A 148 -3.16 3.09 18.86
C TRP A 148 -4.00 1.86 18.48
N PRO A 149 -5.32 1.78 18.78
CA PRO A 149 -6.10 0.60 18.45
C PRO A 149 -6.11 0.31 16.94
N ALA A 150 -6.38 1.32 16.12
CA ALA A 150 -6.40 1.19 14.66
C ALA A 150 -5.02 0.79 14.11
N LEU A 151 -3.94 1.43 14.59
CA LEU A 151 -2.58 1.09 14.19
C LEU A 151 -2.21 -0.36 14.55
N MET A 152 -2.68 -0.86 15.70
CA MET A 152 -2.46 -2.25 16.10
C MET A 152 -3.28 -3.24 15.27
N GLU A 153 -4.48 -2.88 14.83
CA GLU A 153 -5.25 -3.68 13.87
C GLU A 153 -4.53 -3.77 12.51
N GLY A 154 -4.02 -2.65 12.01
CA GLY A 154 -3.20 -2.61 10.79
C GLY A 154 -1.90 -3.43 10.93
N LEU A 155 -1.24 -3.33 12.08
CA LEU A 155 -0.04 -4.14 12.39
C LEU A 155 -0.39 -5.63 12.47
N TRP A 156 -1.53 -6.00 13.05
CA TRP A 156 -1.98 -7.38 13.10
C TRP A 156 -2.17 -7.95 11.70
N LEU A 157 -2.85 -7.22 10.80
CA LEU A 157 -3.01 -7.62 9.41
C LEU A 157 -1.67 -7.69 8.67
N THR A 158 -0.73 -6.80 8.98
CA THR A 158 0.66 -6.84 8.47
C THR A 158 1.34 -8.16 8.83
N ILE A 159 1.32 -8.52 10.11
CA ILE A 159 1.94 -9.75 10.62
C ILE A 159 1.23 -10.99 10.05
N LEU A 160 -0.09 -10.99 10.02
CA LEU A 160 -0.88 -12.11 9.50
C LEU A 160 -0.60 -12.35 8.00
N ALA A 161 -0.62 -11.29 7.18
CA ALA A 161 -0.30 -11.38 5.76
C ALA A 161 1.13 -11.89 5.55
N THR A 162 2.09 -11.41 6.35
CA THR A 162 3.48 -11.87 6.33
C THR A 162 3.59 -13.36 6.63
N ILE A 163 2.96 -13.85 7.71
CA ILE A 163 3.02 -15.26 8.12
C ILE A 163 2.41 -16.16 7.04
N VAL A 164 1.21 -15.83 6.56
CA VAL A 164 0.53 -16.59 5.50
C VAL A 164 1.40 -16.65 4.24
N ALA A 165 1.97 -15.50 3.84
CA ALA A 165 2.83 -15.41 2.67
C ALA A 165 4.11 -16.23 2.83
N ILE A 166 4.79 -16.16 3.98
CA ILE A 166 6.02 -16.94 4.24
C ILE A 166 5.74 -18.44 4.22
N VAL A 167 4.65 -18.90 4.84
CA VAL A 167 4.30 -20.32 4.85
C VAL A 167 4.06 -20.84 3.43
N ALA A 168 3.24 -20.14 2.64
CA ALA A 168 2.99 -20.51 1.25
C ALA A 168 4.27 -20.39 0.39
N ALA A 169 5.05 -19.32 0.56
CA ALA A 169 6.32 -19.10 -0.12
C ALA A 169 7.35 -20.19 0.19
N PHE A 170 7.38 -20.71 1.42
CA PHE A 170 8.29 -21.79 1.80
C PHE A 170 7.92 -23.09 1.07
N ILE A 171 6.62 -23.41 0.96
CA ILE A 171 6.15 -24.55 0.18
C ILE A 171 6.54 -24.40 -1.30
N LEU A 172 6.27 -23.23 -1.90
CA LEU A 172 6.66 -22.93 -3.28
C LEU A 172 8.19 -23.01 -3.46
N GLY A 173 8.94 -22.44 -2.51
CA GLY A 173 10.39 -22.45 -2.47
C GLY A 173 10.97 -23.85 -2.43
N LEU A 174 10.41 -24.76 -1.62
CA LEU A 174 10.83 -26.16 -1.58
C LEU A 174 10.58 -26.84 -2.93
N VAL A 175 9.38 -26.72 -3.47
CA VAL A 175 8.99 -27.36 -4.73
C VAL A 175 9.88 -26.90 -5.88
N PHE A 176 9.98 -25.58 -6.08
CA PHE A 176 10.77 -25.02 -7.19
C PHE A 176 12.27 -25.05 -6.91
N GLY A 177 12.71 -24.98 -5.64
CA GLY A 177 14.11 -25.11 -5.24
C GLY A 177 14.68 -26.47 -5.59
N PHE A 178 13.96 -27.55 -5.25
CA PHE A 178 14.31 -28.90 -5.71
C PHE A 178 14.22 -29.04 -7.23
N GLY A 179 13.23 -28.40 -7.87
CA GLY A 179 13.11 -28.33 -9.32
C GLY A 179 14.37 -27.73 -9.98
N ARG A 180 14.94 -26.66 -9.41
CA ARG A 180 16.14 -25.98 -9.93
C ARG A 180 17.41 -26.83 -9.83
N VAL A 181 17.54 -27.66 -8.81
CA VAL A 181 18.69 -28.59 -8.65
C VAL A 181 18.46 -29.95 -9.34
N SER A 182 17.27 -30.17 -9.91
CA SER A 182 16.94 -31.42 -10.59
C SER A 182 17.72 -31.61 -11.89
N LYS A 183 18.08 -32.87 -12.16
CA LYS A 183 18.63 -33.29 -13.46
C LYS A 183 17.55 -33.39 -14.54
N PHE A 184 16.27 -33.48 -14.14
CA PHE A 184 15.16 -33.59 -15.08
C PHE A 184 14.84 -32.22 -15.68
N ALA A 185 15.10 -32.07 -16.98
CA ALA A 185 15.03 -30.78 -17.66
C ALA A 185 13.67 -30.07 -17.49
N PRO A 186 12.49 -30.71 -17.67
CA PRO A 186 11.21 -30.03 -17.52
C PRO A 186 11.01 -29.36 -16.16
N PHE A 187 11.30 -30.05 -15.05
CA PHE A 187 11.19 -29.47 -13.70
C PHE A 187 12.12 -28.28 -13.53
N ARG A 188 13.34 -28.38 -14.04
CA ARG A 188 14.33 -27.29 -13.99
C ARG A 188 13.87 -26.08 -14.81
N TRP A 189 13.32 -26.29 -16.01
CA TRP A 189 12.81 -25.21 -16.87
C TRP A 189 11.63 -24.48 -16.25
N ILE A 190 10.63 -25.20 -15.75
CA ILE A 190 9.45 -24.60 -15.07
C ILE A 190 9.88 -23.77 -13.87
N ALA A 191 10.74 -24.34 -13.01
CA ALA A 191 11.23 -23.61 -11.84
C ALA A 191 12.09 -22.39 -12.22
N THR A 192 12.85 -22.46 -13.32
CA THR A 192 13.62 -21.33 -13.84
C THR A 192 12.71 -20.21 -14.34
N ALA A 193 11.68 -20.56 -15.11
CA ALA A 193 10.70 -19.60 -15.61
C ALA A 193 9.96 -18.90 -14.46
N TYR A 194 9.50 -19.67 -13.46
CA TYR A 194 8.89 -19.12 -12.24
C TYR A 194 9.80 -18.07 -11.58
N VAL A 195 11.06 -18.42 -11.32
CA VAL A 195 12.02 -17.50 -10.70
C VAL A 195 12.23 -16.24 -11.55
N TYR A 196 12.39 -16.38 -12.87
CA TYR A 196 12.61 -15.24 -13.76
C TYR A 196 11.41 -14.30 -13.82
N VAL A 197 10.19 -14.83 -13.86
CA VAL A 197 8.99 -14.00 -13.88
C VAL A 197 8.85 -13.21 -12.58
N PHE A 198 8.88 -13.89 -11.43
CA PHE A 198 8.55 -13.25 -10.15
C PHE A 198 9.68 -12.40 -9.56
N ARG A 199 10.95 -12.71 -9.87
CA ARG A 199 12.08 -11.83 -9.49
C ARG A 199 12.36 -10.74 -10.52
N GLY A 200 11.94 -10.94 -11.78
CA GLY A 200 12.13 -9.99 -12.87
C GLY A 200 11.03 -8.94 -12.99
N THR A 201 9.97 -9.02 -12.18
CA THR A 201 8.85 -8.09 -12.22
C THR A 201 8.63 -7.42 -10.85
N PRO A 202 8.30 -6.11 -10.80
CA PRO A 202 8.03 -5.43 -9.53
C PRO A 202 6.82 -6.04 -8.80
N ILE A 203 6.93 -6.21 -7.49
CA ILE A 203 5.84 -6.79 -6.68
C ILE A 203 4.55 -5.96 -6.75
N LEU A 204 4.66 -4.64 -6.89
CA LEU A 204 3.51 -3.73 -7.07
C LEU A 204 2.72 -4.08 -8.34
N ILE A 205 3.42 -4.36 -9.44
CA ILE A 205 2.79 -4.77 -10.70
C ILE A 205 2.17 -6.15 -10.55
N GLN A 206 2.80 -7.06 -9.80
CA GLN A 206 2.22 -8.37 -9.49
C GLN A 206 0.93 -8.22 -8.68
N ALA A 207 0.88 -7.31 -7.69
CA ALA A 207 -0.32 -7.04 -6.89
C ALA A 207 -1.47 -6.54 -7.76
N PHE A 208 -1.22 -5.56 -8.63
CA PHE A 208 -2.21 -5.07 -9.58
C PHE A 208 -2.65 -6.14 -10.57
N PHE A 209 -1.73 -6.98 -11.04
CA PHE A 209 -2.07 -8.07 -11.95
C PHE A 209 -3.01 -9.08 -11.27
N VAL A 210 -2.69 -9.50 -10.05
CA VAL A 210 -3.50 -10.46 -9.29
C VAL A 210 -4.87 -9.88 -8.94
N PHE A 211 -4.92 -8.64 -8.46
CA PHE A 211 -6.16 -8.04 -7.96
C PHE A 211 -7.06 -7.48 -9.06
N PHE A 212 -6.50 -6.87 -10.11
CA PHE A 212 -7.28 -6.22 -11.18
C PHE A 212 -7.29 -7.00 -12.49
N ALA A 213 -6.13 -7.46 -12.98
CA ALA A 213 -6.05 -8.06 -14.31
C ALA A 213 -6.65 -9.48 -14.36
N ILE A 214 -6.37 -10.34 -13.36
CA ILE A 214 -6.91 -11.71 -13.33
C ILE A 214 -8.44 -11.73 -13.37
N PRO A 215 -9.19 -10.97 -12.54
CA PRO A 215 -10.65 -10.96 -12.61
C PRO A 215 -11.21 -10.50 -13.96
N GLN A 216 -10.49 -9.61 -14.67
CA GLN A 216 -10.88 -9.16 -16.01
C GLN A 216 -10.66 -10.23 -17.08
N LEU A 217 -9.55 -10.99 -16.99
CA LEU A 217 -9.23 -12.07 -17.92
C LEU A 217 -10.04 -13.34 -17.65
N PHE A 218 -10.41 -13.58 -16.40
CA PHE A 218 -11.15 -14.76 -15.94
C PHE A 218 -12.36 -14.35 -15.08
N PRO A 219 -13.47 -13.93 -15.72
CA PRO A 219 -14.68 -13.54 -15.01
C PRO A 219 -15.19 -14.66 -14.10
N GLY A 220 -15.16 -14.43 -12.79
CA GLY A 220 -15.50 -15.42 -11.74
C GLY A 220 -14.36 -15.71 -10.77
N LEU A 221 -13.12 -15.36 -11.12
CA LEU A 221 -11.96 -15.45 -10.22
C LEU A 221 -11.65 -14.09 -9.60
N THR A 222 -12.42 -13.71 -8.58
CA THR A 222 -12.23 -12.47 -7.82
C THR A 222 -11.60 -12.75 -6.46
N PHE A 223 -10.72 -11.85 -6.01
CA PHE A 223 -10.06 -11.96 -4.71
C PHE A 223 -10.38 -10.74 -3.86
N ASN A 224 -10.52 -10.91 -2.55
CA ASN A 224 -10.45 -9.78 -1.64
C ASN A 224 -8.99 -9.29 -1.51
N PRO A 225 -8.74 -8.06 -1.01
CA PRO A 225 -7.39 -7.50 -0.92
C PRO A 225 -6.40 -8.37 -0.13
N PHE A 226 -6.86 -9.02 0.95
CA PHE A 226 -6.02 -9.90 1.75
C PHE A 226 -5.55 -11.13 0.95
N VAL A 227 -6.46 -11.80 0.24
CA VAL A 227 -6.13 -12.98 -0.57
C VAL A 227 -5.24 -12.61 -1.75
N ALA A 228 -5.54 -11.52 -2.45
CA ALA A 228 -4.69 -11.04 -3.54
C ALA A 228 -3.28 -10.66 -3.05
N GLY A 229 -3.21 -9.98 -1.91
CA GLY A 229 -1.95 -9.67 -1.22
C GLY A 229 -1.16 -10.91 -0.84
N ALA A 230 -1.81 -11.88 -0.21
CA ALA A 230 -1.19 -13.15 0.17
C ALA A 230 -0.67 -13.92 -1.04
N ILE A 231 -1.44 -14.03 -2.13
CA ILE A 231 -1.00 -14.66 -3.38
C ILE A 231 0.24 -13.95 -3.93
N THR A 232 0.17 -12.63 -4.04
CA THR A 232 1.27 -11.80 -4.57
C THR A 232 2.54 -11.97 -3.76
N LEU A 233 2.46 -11.77 -2.44
CA LEU A 233 3.60 -11.91 -1.53
C LEU A 233 4.15 -13.34 -1.55
N SER A 234 3.30 -14.37 -1.61
CA SER A 234 3.72 -15.78 -1.63
C SER A 234 4.49 -16.13 -2.90
N LEU A 235 4.00 -15.70 -4.06
CA LEU A 235 4.64 -15.97 -5.35
C LEU A 235 5.97 -15.21 -5.46
N ASN A 236 5.99 -13.95 -5.06
CA ASN A 236 7.21 -13.14 -5.06
C ASN A 236 8.26 -13.75 -4.11
N THR A 237 7.90 -13.89 -2.84
CA THR A 237 8.77 -14.43 -1.80
C THR A 237 9.19 -15.86 -2.12
N GLY A 238 8.29 -16.70 -2.65
CA GLY A 238 8.59 -18.08 -3.01
C GLY A 238 9.66 -18.19 -4.10
N ALA A 239 9.74 -17.22 -5.01
CA ALA A 239 10.81 -17.17 -6.02
C ALA A 239 12.17 -16.82 -5.40
N TYR A 240 12.21 -15.97 -4.38
CA TYR A 240 13.43 -15.74 -3.59
C TYR A 240 13.81 -16.96 -2.75
N MET A 241 12.83 -17.60 -2.09
CA MET A 241 13.04 -18.84 -1.32
C MET A 241 13.57 -19.98 -2.19
N THR A 242 13.09 -20.10 -3.43
CA THR A 242 13.60 -21.05 -4.42
C THR A 242 15.11 -20.91 -4.65
N GLU A 243 15.58 -19.67 -4.77
CA GLU A 243 17.00 -19.39 -5.02
C GLU A 243 17.85 -19.50 -3.75
N ILE A 244 17.29 -19.19 -2.58
CA ILE A 244 17.92 -19.49 -1.28
C ILE A 244 18.13 -21.00 -1.15
N ILE A 245 17.13 -21.82 -1.48
CA ILE A 245 17.23 -23.28 -1.40
C ILE A 245 18.26 -23.83 -2.37
N ARG A 246 18.20 -23.39 -3.63
CA ARG A 246 19.20 -23.76 -4.65
C ARG A 246 20.62 -23.37 -4.21
N GLY A 247 20.78 -22.14 -3.71
CA GLY A 247 22.06 -21.61 -3.25
C GLY A 247 22.61 -22.36 -2.03
N GLY A 248 21.76 -22.65 -1.04
CA GLY A 248 22.14 -23.38 0.16
C GLY A 248 22.57 -24.82 -0.13
N ILE A 249 21.91 -25.52 -1.07
CA ILE A 249 22.34 -26.86 -1.51
C ILE A 249 23.70 -26.79 -2.22
N GLN A 250 23.94 -25.77 -3.06
CA GLN A 250 25.20 -25.60 -3.77
C GLN A 250 26.36 -25.13 -2.89
N ALA A 251 26.06 -24.52 -1.74
CA ALA A 251 27.06 -24.04 -0.79
C ALA A 251 27.68 -25.16 0.06
N VAL A 252 27.09 -26.35 0.08
CA VAL A 252 27.68 -27.51 0.76
C VAL A 252 28.92 -27.97 -0.01
N ASP A 253 30.03 -28.19 0.71
CA ASP A 253 31.29 -28.63 0.13
C ASP A 253 31.10 -29.87 -0.77
N PRO A 254 31.54 -29.83 -2.06
CA PRO A 254 31.40 -30.96 -2.98
C PRO A 254 32.00 -32.27 -2.45
N GLY A 255 33.06 -32.18 -1.63
CA GLY A 255 33.70 -33.30 -0.96
C GLY A 255 32.77 -34.09 -0.03
N GLN A 256 31.73 -33.46 0.53
CA GLN A 256 30.69 -34.17 1.30
C GLN A 256 29.91 -35.15 0.42
N ASN A 257 29.60 -34.73 -0.81
CA ASN A 257 28.96 -35.58 -1.79
C ASN A 257 29.93 -36.67 -2.28
N GLU A 258 31.18 -36.34 -2.58
CA GLU A 258 32.20 -37.31 -3.00
C GLU A 258 32.46 -38.39 -1.93
N ALA A 259 32.67 -37.99 -0.68
CA ALA A 259 32.86 -38.91 0.45
C ALA A 259 31.64 -39.84 0.65
N SER A 260 30.42 -39.30 0.57
CA SER A 260 29.20 -40.09 0.66
C SER A 260 29.10 -41.14 -0.46
N ARG A 261 29.49 -40.75 -1.68
CA ARG A 261 29.51 -41.65 -2.85
C ARG A 261 30.59 -42.73 -2.70
N SER A 262 31.76 -42.40 -2.16
CA SER A 262 32.82 -43.35 -1.82
C SER A 262 32.40 -44.38 -0.76
N LEU A 263 31.51 -44.00 0.16
CA LEU A 263 30.87 -44.91 1.12
C LEU A 263 29.71 -45.72 0.53
N GLY A 264 29.48 -45.66 -0.79
CA GLY A 264 28.43 -46.43 -1.48
C GLY A 264 27.02 -45.87 -1.31
N LEU A 265 26.84 -44.66 -0.76
CA LEU A 265 25.52 -44.07 -0.60
C LEU A 265 24.96 -43.61 -1.95
N GLY A 266 23.69 -43.94 -2.20
CA GLY A 266 22.92 -43.45 -3.35
C GLY A 266 22.63 -41.95 -3.26
N HIS A 267 22.40 -41.28 -4.40
CA HIS A 267 22.12 -39.84 -4.47
C HIS A 267 21.03 -39.36 -3.48
N TRP A 268 19.94 -40.12 -3.32
CA TRP A 268 18.88 -39.81 -2.36
C TRP A 268 19.31 -39.91 -0.91
N LYS A 269 20.09 -40.94 -0.55
CA LYS A 269 20.62 -41.06 0.81
C LYS A 269 21.62 -39.95 1.09
N THR A 270 22.50 -39.63 0.14
CA THR A 270 23.45 -38.51 0.24
C THR A 270 22.72 -37.18 0.40
N MET A 271 21.71 -36.91 -0.43
CA MET A 271 20.93 -35.68 -0.37
C MET A 271 20.20 -35.52 0.97
N GLN A 272 19.49 -36.55 1.43
CA GLN A 272 18.68 -36.48 2.65
C GLN A 272 19.51 -36.48 3.94
N LYS A 273 20.59 -37.26 4.00
CA LYS A 273 21.33 -37.49 5.25
C LYS A 273 22.59 -36.67 5.40
N VAL A 274 23.14 -36.14 4.30
CA VAL A 274 24.42 -35.43 4.32
C VAL A 274 24.26 -34.00 3.83
N VAL A 275 23.75 -33.80 2.62
CA VAL A 275 23.70 -32.47 1.99
C VAL A 275 22.60 -31.59 2.61
N LEU A 276 21.34 -32.05 2.65
CA LEU A 276 20.21 -31.24 3.13
C LEU A 276 20.36 -30.76 4.58
N PRO A 277 20.81 -31.57 5.55
CA PRO A 277 21.00 -31.10 6.92
C PRO A 277 22.02 -29.95 7.02
N GLN A 278 23.11 -30.02 6.23
CA GLN A 278 24.13 -28.97 6.18
C GLN A 278 23.60 -27.73 5.44
N ALA A 279 22.99 -27.94 4.27
CA ALA A 279 22.39 -26.90 3.46
C ALA A 279 21.33 -26.11 4.26
N PHE A 280 20.52 -26.79 5.06
CA PHE A 280 19.50 -26.15 5.89
C PHE A 280 20.10 -25.14 6.87
N ARG A 281 21.21 -25.48 7.53
CA ARG A 281 21.92 -24.55 8.42
C ARG A 281 22.41 -23.31 7.68
N ILE A 282 22.92 -23.50 6.45
CA ILE A 282 23.37 -22.39 5.59
C ILE A 282 22.20 -21.49 5.17
N MET A 283 21.00 -22.06 4.95
CA MET A 283 19.82 -21.33 4.48
C MET A 283 19.11 -20.50 5.56
N ILE A 284 19.17 -20.90 6.84
CA ILE A 284 18.39 -20.27 7.93
C ILE A 284 18.54 -18.74 7.97
N PRO A 285 19.75 -18.16 7.95
CA PRO A 285 19.90 -16.70 7.96
C PRO A 285 19.19 -16.02 6.79
N SER A 286 19.28 -16.63 5.61
CA SER A 286 18.64 -16.11 4.39
C SER A 286 17.12 -16.19 4.47
N PHE A 287 16.57 -17.26 5.04
CA PHE A 287 15.11 -17.39 5.24
C PHE A 287 14.57 -16.34 6.20
N VAL A 288 15.27 -16.07 7.30
CA VAL A 288 14.80 -15.06 8.26
C VAL A 288 14.91 -13.66 7.67
N ASN A 289 16.02 -13.35 6.99
CA ASN A 289 16.16 -12.09 6.26
C ASN A 289 15.04 -11.90 5.22
N GLN A 290 14.72 -12.95 4.47
CA GLN A 290 13.62 -12.91 3.51
C GLN A 290 12.26 -12.71 4.19
N GLY A 291 12.04 -13.26 5.39
CA GLY A 291 10.84 -13.00 6.18
C GLY A 291 10.70 -11.54 6.59
N ILE A 292 11.80 -10.90 6.99
CA ILE A 292 11.83 -9.45 7.32
C ILE A 292 11.54 -8.61 6.08
N ILE A 293 12.09 -8.97 4.91
CA ILE A 293 11.78 -8.30 3.64
C ILE A 293 10.29 -8.43 3.32
N THR A 294 9.74 -9.64 3.44
CA THR A 294 8.31 -9.90 3.17
C THR A 294 7.40 -9.04 4.06
N LEU A 295 7.78 -8.82 5.32
CA LEU A 295 7.04 -7.92 6.23
C LEU A 295 7.07 -6.47 5.75
N LYS A 296 8.19 -5.99 5.23
CA LYS A 296 8.27 -4.63 4.65
C LYS A 296 7.45 -4.54 3.38
N ASP A 297 7.49 -5.58 2.55
CA ASP A 297 6.77 -5.62 1.27
C ASP A 297 5.24 -5.65 1.44
N THR A 298 4.69 -5.95 2.62
CA THR A 298 3.25 -5.81 2.85
C THR A 298 2.77 -4.37 2.67
N SER A 299 3.62 -3.38 2.95
CA SER A 299 3.30 -1.96 2.73
C SER A 299 3.00 -1.65 1.26
N LEU A 300 3.61 -2.39 0.33
CA LEU A 300 3.35 -2.27 -1.11
C LEU A 300 2.01 -2.87 -1.52
N ILE A 301 1.35 -3.64 -0.65
CA ILE A 301 0.02 -4.22 -0.89
C ILE A 301 -1.09 -3.25 -0.48
N SER A 302 -0.78 -2.20 0.30
CA SER A 302 -1.74 -1.14 0.67
C SER A 302 -2.46 -0.52 -0.54
N VAL A 303 -1.78 -0.43 -1.69
CA VAL A 303 -2.33 0.15 -2.92
C VAL A 303 -3.52 -0.60 -3.52
N ILE A 304 -3.73 -1.88 -3.15
CA ILE A 304 -4.91 -2.67 -3.55
C ILE A 304 -5.97 -2.70 -2.43
N GLY A 305 -5.83 -1.85 -1.42
CA GLY A 305 -6.81 -1.70 -0.34
C GLY A 305 -6.70 -2.72 0.79
N LEU A 306 -5.55 -3.38 0.96
CA LEU A 306 -5.30 -4.15 2.18
C LEU A 306 -5.06 -3.18 3.33
N ALA A 307 -5.92 -3.21 4.35
CA ALA A 307 -5.84 -2.37 5.54
C ALA A 307 -4.71 -2.77 6.51
N GLU A 308 -3.49 -2.93 6.00
CA GLU A 308 -2.28 -3.13 6.81
C GLU A 308 -1.78 -1.80 7.40
N LEU A 309 -0.65 -1.82 8.12
CA LEU A 309 -0.19 -0.69 8.93
C LEU A 309 0.02 0.61 8.11
N THR A 310 0.55 0.51 6.90
CA THR A 310 0.75 1.68 6.02
C THR A 310 -0.57 2.21 5.46
N PHE A 311 -1.51 1.34 5.13
CA PHE A 311 -2.86 1.76 4.70
C PHE A 311 -3.61 2.49 5.83
N VAL A 312 -3.62 1.91 7.02
CA VAL A 312 -4.29 2.50 8.19
C VAL A 312 -3.68 3.85 8.53
N SER A 313 -2.36 3.98 8.45
CA SER A 313 -1.70 5.26 8.68
C SER A 313 -2.15 6.33 7.69
N ARG A 314 -2.22 6.00 6.39
CA ARG A 314 -2.72 6.90 5.35
C ARG A 314 -4.17 7.31 5.58
N GLN A 315 -5.01 6.41 6.09
CA GLN A 315 -6.40 6.74 6.46
C GLN A 315 -6.48 7.72 7.64
N ILE A 316 -5.63 7.54 8.66
CA ILE A 316 -5.54 8.47 9.79
C ILE A 316 -5.05 9.83 9.28
N ILE A 317 -4.03 9.87 8.43
CA ILE A 317 -3.51 11.13 7.87
C ILE A 317 -4.59 11.83 7.04
N ALA A 318 -5.34 11.12 6.21
CA ALA A 318 -6.38 11.71 5.36
C ALA A 318 -7.50 12.41 6.16
N SER A 319 -7.74 11.99 7.41
CA SER A 319 -8.77 12.58 8.28
C SER A 319 -8.22 13.63 9.25
N THR A 320 -6.93 13.57 9.59
CA THR A 320 -6.31 14.44 10.61
C THR A 320 -5.38 15.50 10.02
N TYR A 321 -4.87 15.28 8.81
CA TYR A 321 -3.82 16.06 8.17
C TYR A 321 -2.48 16.08 8.95
N LEU A 322 -2.25 15.12 9.85
CA LEU A 322 -1.07 15.03 10.72
C LEU A 322 -0.02 14.03 10.22
N SER A 323 0.48 14.26 9.02
CA SER A 323 1.36 13.33 8.31
C SER A 323 2.67 13.06 9.04
N ALA A 324 3.34 14.13 9.52
CA ALA A 324 4.61 14.00 10.22
C ALA A 324 4.48 13.15 11.50
N GLN A 325 3.44 13.39 12.29
CA GLN A 325 3.19 12.68 13.54
C GLN A 325 2.89 11.19 13.26
N VAL A 326 1.93 10.92 12.39
CA VAL A 326 1.49 9.55 12.09
C VAL A 326 2.61 8.74 11.42
N LEU A 327 3.33 9.31 10.45
CA LEU A 327 4.45 8.62 9.80
C LEU A 327 5.60 8.36 10.79
N THR A 328 5.86 9.27 11.73
CA THR A 328 6.86 9.04 12.80
C THR A 328 6.47 7.86 13.68
N ILE A 329 5.19 7.78 14.11
CA ILE A 329 4.68 6.68 14.92
C ILE A 329 4.82 5.35 14.17
N VAL A 330 4.39 5.30 12.90
CA VAL A 330 4.43 4.10 12.06
C VAL A 330 5.87 3.66 11.79
N ALA A 331 6.79 4.61 11.54
CA ALA A 331 8.21 4.32 11.40
C ALA A 331 8.80 3.69 12.67
N ILE A 332 8.43 4.19 13.86
CA ILE A 332 8.84 3.60 15.14
C ILE A 332 8.25 2.19 15.30
N ILE A 333 6.97 1.98 14.98
CA ILE A 333 6.34 0.65 15.06
C ILE A 333 7.07 -0.34 14.14
N TYR A 334 7.28 -0.01 12.87
CA TYR A 334 8.04 -0.86 11.95
C TYR A 334 9.45 -1.11 12.47
N PHE A 335 10.16 -0.08 12.93
CA PHE A 335 11.50 -0.21 13.47
C PHE A 335 11.56 -1.19 14.65
N VAL A 336 10.65 -1.07 15.61
CA VAL A 336 10.58 -1.96 16.78
C VAL A 336 10.28 -3.39 16.34
N VAL A 337 9.27 -3.61 15.50
CA VAL A 337 8.89 -4.95 15.02
C VAL A 337 10.02 -5.60 14.24
N ILE A 338 10.63 -4.89 13.30
CA ILE A 338 11.76 -5.39 12.51
C ILE A 338 12.96 -5.69 13.41
N THR A 339 13.27 -4.81 14.37
CA THR A 339 14.38 -5.03 15.32
C THR A 339 14.13 -6.26 16.17
N LEU A 340 12.91 -6.44 16.71
CA LEU A 340 12.55 -7.63 17.48
C LEU A 340 12.69 -8.91 16.66
N LEU A 341 12.20 -8.91 15.41
CA LEU A 341 12.36 -10.05 14.50
C LEU A 341 13.84 -10.33 14.19
N THR A 342 14.65 -9.28 13.98
CA THR A 342 16.09 -9.41 13.72
C THR A 342 16.83 -9.96 14.95
N LEU A 343 16.47 -9.52 16.16
CA LEU A 343 17.07 -10.05 17.39
C LEU A 343 16.69 -11.52 17.62
N LEU A 344 15.45 -11.90 17.32
CA LEU A 344 15.01 -13.29 17.34
C LEU A 344 15.77 -14.13 16.29
N ALA A 345 15.95 -13.59 15.08
CA ALA A 345 16.75 -14.19 14.01
C ALA A 345 18.17 -14.51 14.49
N ASN A 346 18.87 -13.50 15.02
CA ASN A 346 20.26 -13.62 15.46
C ASN A 346 20.42 -14.65 16.59
N ARG A 347 19.42 -14.77 17.48
CA ARG A 347 19.42 -15.82 18.51
C ARG A 347 19.29 -17.21 17.90
N LEU A 348 18.36 -17.40 16.96
CA LEU A 348 18.18 -18.67 16.25
C LEU A 348 19.46 -19.03 15.49
N GLU A 349 20.06 -18.10 14.75
CA GLU A 349 21.29 -18.33 14.01
C GLU A 349 22.44 -18.81 14.90
N ARG A 350 22.62 -18.21 16.09
CA ARG A 350 23.63 -18.65 17.05
C ARG A 350 23.43 -20.09 17.52
N THR A 351 22.19 -20.56 17.62
CA THR A 351 21.90 -21.95 18.02
C THR A 351 22.20 -22.95 16.90
N PHE A 352 22.08 -22.56 15.63
CA PHE A 352 22.34 -23.45 14.49
C PHE A 352 23.79 -23.42 13.99
N ASN A 353 24.53 -22.34 14.29
CA ASN A 353 25.95 -22.18 13.97
C ASN A 353 26.89 -22.62 15.11
N ALA A 354 26.36 -22.85 16.32
CA ALA A 354 27.04 -23.58 17.40
C ALA A 354 26.82 -25.09 17.23
#